data_AF-W2YR34-F1
#
_entry.id   AF-W2YR34-F1
#
_cell.length_a   1.000
_cell.length_b   1.000
_cell.length_c   1.000
_cell.angle_alpha   90.00
_cell.angle_beta   90.00
_cell.angle_gamma   90.00
#
_symmetry.space_group_name_H-M   'P 1'
#
loop_
_entity.id
_entity.type
_entity.pdbx_description
1 polymer ?
#
loop_
_entity_poly.entity_id
_entity_poly.type
_entity_poly.pdbx_seq_one_letter_code
_entity_poly.pdbx_strand_id
1 'polypeptide(L)'
;MRFFYTGVLAIVFMVYTVCVSTATHLPSTSNTRSTLTLSVRSLRTIEKTDRIDEERGVTGTVSSLVKSSASKVIESAALKAYLAANKDGIYVLNKLKLGNDVLEVLESPKLSKLSKYISAYNLKHPDEQISLVGVLSTRYGDDAVAKALVTAKGRTNTAELAASLQRQQLNGWLDNQKSIEYVMGKLKIGDDWTLTMSSRSLDALDKYIRLFNVRYPLAKTDITTELAKRFGGEAKFSRLVAIALQRPQSRRMYANAEKIQNALFKQWKDRGLDPMSVLVQVFKVDEKDVASAGSALKNVVERYKREVYRGPVEGIFVTPRRS
;
A
#
# COMPACT_ATOMS: atom_id res chain seq x y z
N MET A 1 -23.22 -48.01 8.43
CA MET A 1 -22.08 -47.94 9.36
C MET A 1 -21.44 -46.57 9.24
N ARG A 2 -21.30 -45.87 10.36
CA ARG A 2 -20.58 -44.59 10.52
C ARG A 2 -19.10 -44.89 10.70
N PHE A 3 -18.20 -44.11 10.11
CA PHE A 3 -16.97 -43.67 10.79
C PHE A 3 -16.48 -42.35 10.19
N PHE A 4 -16.23 -41.40 11.07
CA PHE A 4 -15.54 -40.13 10.85
C PHE A 4 -14.06 -40.38 10.61
N TYR A 5 -13.39 -39.56 9.79
CA TYR A 5 -12.05 -39.07 10.13
C TYR A 5 -11.79 -37.68 9.55
N THR A 6 -11.37 -36.84 10.47
CA THR A 6 -10.97 -35.44 10.39
C THR A 6 -9.56 -35.27 9.85
N GLY A 7 -9.35 -34.18 9.08
CA GLY A 7 -8.17 -33.31 9.14
C GLY A 7 -6.82 -33.86 8.67
N VAL A 8 -6.14 -33.11 7.80
CA VAL A 8 -5.07 -32.18 8.17
C VAL A 8 -4.34 -31.73 6.91
N LEU A 9 -4.24 -30.41 6.80
CA LEU A 9 -3.45 -29.64 5.85
C LEU A 9 -1.96 -29.87 6.14
N ALA A 10 -1.17 -30.35 5.17
CA ALA A 10 0.29 -30.38 5.28
C ALA A 10 0.92 -29.66 4.09
N ILE A 11 1.34 -28.43 4.36
CA ILE A 11 2.15 -27.58 3.49
C ILE A 11 3.59 -28.14 3.54
N VAL A 12 4.09 -28.62 2.40
CA VAL A 12 5.47 -29.08 2.24
C VAL A 12 6.35 -27.85 1.97
N PHE A 13 7.06 -27.37 2.99
CA PHE A 13 8.22 -26.49 2.82
C PHE A 13 9.49 -27.35 2.71
N MET A 14 10.02 -27.44 1.50
CA MET A 14 11.25 -28.14 1.16
C MET A 14 12.46 -27.27 1.56
N VAL A 15 13.15 -27.64 2.65
CA VAL A 15 14.41 -27.01 3.07
C VAL A 15 15.55 -27.78 2.41
N TYR A 16 16.26 -27.15 1.48
CA TYR A 16 17.56 -27.65 1.00
C TYR A 16 18.62 -27.35 2.05
N THR A 17 19.20 -28.41 2.62
CA THR A 17 20.47 -28.39 3.36
C THR A 17 21.55 -28.94 2.43
N VAL A 18 22.60 -28.17 2.19
CA VAL A 18 23.89 -28.72 1.75
C VAL A 18 24.87 -28.49 2.89
N CYS A 19 25.30 -29.62 3.45
CA CYS A 19 26.36 -29.77 4.42
C CYS A 19 27.67 -29.97 3.65
N VAL A 20 28.75 -29.27 4.02
CA VAL A 20 30.09 -29.85 4.06
C VAL A 20 30.81 -29.30 5.28
N SER A 21 31.24 -30.24 6.12
CA SER A 21 31.93 -30.06 7.39
C SER A 21 33.43 -29.83 7.21
N THR A 22 34.08 -29.23 8.21
CA THR A 22 35.21 -29.88 8.90
C THR A 22 35.42 -29.20 10.26
N ALA A 23 35.51 -30.04 11.29
CA ALA A 23 35.55 -29.69 12.70
C ALA A 23 36.99 -29.51 13.19
N THR A 24 37.20 -28.66 14.20
CA THR A 24 38.14 -28.93 15.30
C THR A 24 37.71 -28.20 16.59
N HIS A 25 37.37 -29.02 17.59
CA HIS A 25 37.46 -28.88 19.05
C HIS A 25 37.04 -27.60 19.82
N LEU A 26 36.06 -27.83 20.72
CA LEU A 26 35.65 -27.04 21.89
C LEU A 26 36.77 -26.87 22.93
N PRO A 27 36.67 -25.82 23.78
CA PRO A 27 36.14 -26.04 25.12
C PRO A 27 35.01 -25.09 25.52
N SER A 28 34.15 -25.61 26.39
CA SER A 28 32.93 -25.03 26.94
C SER A 28 33.17 -23.87 27.91
N THR A 29 32.41 -22.77 27.78
CA THR A 29 31.96 -21.92 28.90
C THR A 29 30.69 -21.13 28.56
N SER A 30 29.68 -21.29 29.41
CA SER A 30 28.53 -20.43 29.77
C SER A 30 28.02 -19.31 28.84
N ASN A 31 26.74 -19.45 28.45
CA ASN A 31 25.67 -18.43 28.40
C ASN A 31 26.07 -16.94 28.48
N THR A 32 25.80 -16.20 27.40
CA THR A 32 24.92 -15.00 27.45
C THR A 32 24.45 -14.66 26.03
N ARG A 33 23.14 -14.62 25.83
CA ARG A 33 22.47 -14.23 24.59
C ARG A 33 22.36 -12.71 24.60
N SER A 34 23.13 -12.02 23.75
CA SER A 34 23.00 -10.58 23.53
C SER A 34 21.69 -10.27 22.81
N THR A 35 20.63 -10.01 23.57
CA THR A 35 19.44 -9.32 23.06
C THR A 35 19.73 -7.83 23.02
N LEU A 36 19.88 -7.28 21.81
CA LEU A 36 19.83 -5.83 21.58
C LEU A 36 18.40 -5.33 21.84
N THR A 37 18.12 -4.99 23.08
CA THR A 37 16.94 -4.21 23.47
C THR A 37 17.20 -2.75 23.14
N LEU A 38 16.56 -2.22 22.09
CA LEU A 38 16.47 -0.78 21.87
C LEU A 38 15.57 -0.19 22.97
N SER A 39 16.23 0.32 24.01
CA SER A 39 15.61 1.17 25.02
C SER A 39 15.18 2.48 24.36
N VAL A 40 13.87 2.67 24.19
CA VAL A 40 13.32 4.02 24.01
C VAL A 40 13.17 4.62 25.41
N ARG A 41 14.13 5.48 25.71
CA ARG A 41 14.30 6.30 26.91
C ARG A 41 13.07 7.20 27.10
N SER A 42 12.15 6.80 27.98
CA SER A 42 11.10 7.69 28.48
C SER A 42 11.65 8.48 29.68
N LEU A 43 11.67 9.81 29.57
CA LEU A 43 12.12 10.70 30.62
C LEU A 43 11.20 10.62 31.85
N ARG A 44 11.76 10.27 33.01
CA ARG A 44 11.23 10.64 34.33
C ARG A 44 12.35 11.09 35.24
N THR A 45 12.14 12.25 35.86
CA THR A 45 12.50 12.59 37.25
C THR A 45 11.58 13.77 37.61
N ILE A 46 10.91 13.83 38.75
CA ILE A 46 11.47 13.83 40.11
C ILE A 46 10.53 13.13 41.13
N GLU A 47 11.18 12.39 42.05
CA GLU A 47 10.75 11.77 43.33
C GLU A 47 10.29 12.78 44.39
N LYS A 48 9.20 12.57 45.14
CA LYS A 48 9.02 11.75 46.37
C LYS A 48 9.30 12.50 47.69
N THR A 49 8.25 12.66 48.48
CA THR A 49 8.16 12.65 49.97
C THR A 49 6.66 12.55 50.26
N ASP A 50 6.11 11.84 51.24
CA ASP A 50 6.60 10.81 52.14
C ASP A 50 5.36 9.98 52.56
N ARG A 51 5.60 8.84 53.19
CA ARG A 51 4.67 7.77 53.59
C ARG A 51 3.31 8.25 54.15
N ILE A 52 2.20 7.80 53.56
CA ILE A 52 0.97 7.35 54.27
C ILE A 52 0.33 6.21 53.46
N ASP A 53 0.14 5.08 54.13
CA ASP A 53 -0.63 3.92 53.70
C ASP A 53 -2.09 4.31 53.42
N GLU A 54 -2.51 4.32 52.16
CA GLU A 54 -3.90 4.01 51.78
C GLU A 54 -3.91 3.41 50.37
N GLU A 55 -4.26 2.12 50.27
CA GLU A 55 -4.80 1.54 49.04
C GLU A 55 -6.08 2.31 48.65
N ARG A 56 -5.95 3.38 47.86
CA ARG A 56 -7.08 4.10 47.28
C ARG A 56 -6.86 4.44 45.81
N GLY A 57 -7.47 3.64 44.94
CA GLY A 57 -8.35 4.15 43.88
C GLY A 57 -7.77 5.07 42.79
N VAL A 58 -6.59 4.79 42.23
CA VAL A 58 -6.07 5.56 41.07
C VAL A 58 -6.61 5.06 39.71
N THR A 59 -7.27 3.90 39.67
CA THR A 59 -7.92 3.40 38.44
C THR A 59 -9.21 4.18 38.09
N GLY A 60 -9.88 4.76 39.10
CA GLY A 60 -11.15 5.47 38.92
C GLY A 60 -11.02 6.86 38.30
N THR A 61 -9.94 7.59 38.58
CA THR A 61 -9.74 8.98 38.11
C THR A 61 -9.36 9.01 36.63
N VAL A 62 -8.41 8.18 36.19
CA VAL A 62 -8.02 8.15 34.77
C VAL A 62 -9.15 7.61 33.90
N SER A 63 -9.86 6.55 34.33
CA SER A 63 -11.00 6.00 33.58
C SER A 63 -12.17 6.97 33.50
N SER A 64 -12.51 7.68 34.59
CA SER A 64 -13.59 8.69 34.58
C SER A 64 -13.22 9.90 33.73
N LEU A 65 -11.97 10.36 33.76
CA LEU A 65 -11.46 11.44 32.91
C LEU A 65 -11.53 11.06 31.42
N VAL A 66 -11.09 9.86 31.05
CA VAL A 66 -11.18 9.32 29.67
C VAL A 66 -12.62 9.16 29.20
N LYS A 67 -13.52 8.67 30.06
CA LYS A 67 -14.96 8.59 29.76
C LYS A 67 -15.58 9.98 29.55
N SER A 68 -15.18 10.96 30.36
CA SER A 68 -15.68 12.33 30.27
C SER A 68 -15.23 13.03 28.99
N SER A 69 -13.98 12.84 28.57
CA SER A 69 -13.44 13.42 27.33
C SER A 69 -14.06 12.77 26.10
N ALA A 70 -14.17 11.44 26.05
CA ALA A 70 -14.85 10.72 24.97
C ALA A 70 -16.32 11.18 24.81
N SER A 71 -17.04 11.39 25.91
CA SER A 71 -18.42 11.87 25.87
C SER A 71 -18.57 13.34 25.42
N LYS A 72 -17.54 14.18 25.56
CA LYS A 72 -17.58 15.58 25.10
C LYS A 72 -17.43 15.71 23.58
N VAL A 73 -16.79 14.73 22.93
CA VAL A 73 -16.57 14.71 21.46
C VAL A 73 -17.87 14.45 20.67
N ILE A 74 -18.87 13.87 21.32
CA ILE A 74 -20.15 13.49 20.71
C ILE A 74 -21.26 14.45 21.18
N GLU A 75 -21.90 15.17 20.27
CA GLU A 75 -23.03 16.06 20.61
C GLU A 75 -24.36 15.31 20.72
N SER A 76 -24.54 14.21 19.99
CA SER A 76 -25.80 13.46 19.95
C SER A 76 -26.02 12.61 21.20
N ALA A 77 -27.16 12.79 21.88
CA ALA A 77 -27.57 11.97 23.01
C ALA A 77 -27.68 10.47 22.66
N ALA A 78 -28.19 10.13 21.47
CA ALA A 78 -28.28 8.75 21.01
C ALA A 78 -26.89 8.10 20.85
N LEU A 79 -25.92 8.81 20.28
CA LEU A 79 -24.55 8.32 20.14
C LEU A 79 -23.85 8.18 21.51
N LYS A 80 -24.12 9.08 22.47
CA LYS A 80 -23.66 8.92 23.85
C LYS A 80 -24.22 7.66 24.50
N ALA A 81 -25.53 7.38 24.31
CA ALA A 81 -26.15 6.17 24.81
C ALA A 81 -25.54 4.90 24.18
N TYR A 82 -25.26 4.90 22.87
CA TYR A 82 -24.58 3.80 22.21
C TYR A 82 -23.15 3.58 22.74
N LEU A 83 -22.43 4.66 23.05
CA LEU A 83 -21.09 4.59 23.64
C LEU A 83 -21.12 4.08 25.08
N ALA A 84 -22.12 4.46 25.87
CA ALA A 84 -22.33 3.94 27.22
C ALA A 84 -22.63 2.44 27.20
N ALA A 85 -23.44 2.00 26.24
CA ALA A 85 -23.78 0.59 26.02
C ALA A 85 -22.72 -0.21 25.23
N ASN A 86 -21.52 0.36 25.00
CA ASN A 86 -20.41 -0.26 24.26
C ASN A 86 -20.82 -0.89 22.92
N LYS A 87 -21.68 -0.23 22.14
CA LYS A 87 -22.04 -0.71 20.80
C LYS A 87 -20.84 -0.59 19.85
N ASP A 88 -20.72 -1.53 18.91
CA ASP A 88 -19.65 -1.47 17.91
C ASP A 88 -19.93 -0.42 16.81
N GLY A 89 -18.91 -0.14 16.00
CA GLY A 89 -19.02 0.81 14.89
C GLY A 89 -20.03 0.41 13.80
N ILE A 90 -20.27 -0.88 13.58
CA ILE A 90 -21.22 -1.39 12.58
C ILE A 90 -22.65 -1.13 13.02
N TYR A 91 -22.95 -1.36 14.30
CA TYR A 91 -24.21 -1.02 14.92
C TYR A 91 -24.51 0.48 14.74
N VAL A 92 -23.53 1.35 15.02
CA VAL A 92 -23.72 2.80 14.88
C VAL A 92 -23.88 3.22 13.42
N LEU A 93 -23.09 2.66 12.50
CA LEU A 93 -23.25 2.87 11.05
C LEU A 93 -24.69 2.56 10.62
N ASN A 94 -25.25 1.44 11.07
CA ASN A 94 -26.62 1.02 10.78
C ASN A 94 -27.66 1.97 11.36
N LYS A 95 -27.49 2.42 12.61
CA LYS A 95 -28.41 3.38 13.26
C LYS A 95 -28.36 4.76 12.62
N LEU A 96 -27.21 5.18 12.10
CA LEU A 96 -27.11 6.39 11.28
C LEU A 96 -27.79 6.25 9.91
N LYS A 97 -28.18 5.02 9.52
CA LYS A 97 -28.74 4.70 8.20
C LYS A 97 -27.81 5.19 7.09
N LEU A 98 -26.52 4.89 7.24
CA LEU A 98 -25.55 5.00 6.16
C LEU A 98 -25.89 3.88 5.17
N GLY A 99 -26.17 4.25 3.92
CA GLY A 99 -26.81 3.41 2.91
C GLY A 99 -25.95 2.22 2.46
N ASN A 100 -26.30 1.63 1.32
CA ASN A 100 -25.60 0.45 0.80
C ASN A 100 -24.48 0.79 -0.19
N ASP A 101 -24.43 2.02 -0.72
CA ASP A 101 -23.38 2.48 -1.61
C ASP A 101 -22.29 3.25 -0.85
N VAL A 102 -21.04 2.81 -0.97
CA VAL A 102 -19.91 3.41 -0.24
C VAL A 102 -19.63 4.83 -0.70
N LEU A 103 -19.84 5.12 -1.98
CA LEU A 103 -19.52 6.43 -2.55
C LEU A 103 -20.51 7.49 -2.05
N GLU A 104 -21.80 7.16 -1.98
CA GLU A 104 -22.82 7.98 -1.31
C GLU A 104 -22.51 8.16 0.19
N VAL A 105 -22.03 7.12 0.85
CA VAL A 105 -21.62 7.18 2.26
C VAL A 105 -20.46 8.14 2.48
N LEU A 106 -19.48 8.17 1.56
CA LEU A 106 -18.35 9.11 1.59
C LEU A 106 -18.77 10.57 1.40
N GLU A 107 -19.92 10.81 0.75
CA GLU A 107 -20.51 12.14 0.56
C GLU A 107 -21.48 12.52 1.67
N SER A 108 -21.87 11.57 2.53
CA SER A 108 -22.86 11.79 3.56
C SER A 108 -22.28 12.59 4.74
N PRO A 109 -22.94 13.67 5.20
CA PRO A 109 -22.53 14.39 6.41
C PRO A 109 -22.61 13.51 7.66
N LYS A 110 -23.37 12.40 7.61
CA LYS A 110 -23.48 11.43 8.70
C LYS A 110 -22.19 10.64 8.94
N LEU A 111 -21.30 10.56 7.95
CA LEU A 111 -20.01 9.90 8.11
C LEU A 111 -19.16 10.59 9.18
N SER A 112 -19.26 11.92 9.29
CA SER A 112 -18.59 12.68 10.36
C SER A 112 -19.06 12.26 11.77
N LYS A 113 -20.35 11.95 11.92
CA LYS A 113 -20.92 11.45 13.18
C LYS A 113 -20.38 10.06 13.53
N LEU A 114 -20.26 9.17 12.54
CA LEU A 114 -19.64 7.86 12.72
C LEU A 114 -18.16 7.98 13.09
N SER A 115 -17.42 8.88 12.43
CA SER A 115 -16.01 9.16 12.74
C SER A 115 -15.83 9.65 14.18
N LYS A 116 -16.61 10.65 14.61
CA LYS A 116 -16.62 11.13 16.01
C LYS A 116 -16.93 10.01 17.01
N TYR A 117 -17.89 9.14 16.67
CA TYR A 117 -18.21 7.98 17.51
C TYR A 117 -17.02 7.02 17.65
N ILE A 118 -16.37 6.67 16.53
CA ILE A 118 -15.20 5.77 16.53
C ILE A 118 -14.06 6.36 17.36
N SER A 119 -13.77 7.66 17.24
CA SER A 119 -12.75 8.32 18.06
C SER A 119 -13.06 8.22 19.56
N ALA A 120 -14.32 8.44 19.95
CA ALA A 120 -14.74 8.31 21.34
C ALA A 120 -14.74 6.85 21.83
N TYR A 121 -15.07 5.90 20.95
CA TYR A 121 -14.98 4.47 21.24
C TYR A 121 -13.52 4.06 21.51
N ASN A 122 -12.58 4.45 20.65
CA ASN A 122 -11.16 4.14 20.80
C ASN A 122 -10.53 4.76 22.05
N LEU A 123 -11.01 5.93 22.50
CA LEU A 123 -10.60 6.50 23.78
C LEU A 123 -10.99 5.61 24.96
N LYS A 124 -12.17 4.98 24.92
CA LYS A 124 -12.61 4.03 25.97
C LYS A 124 -11.96 2.66 25.84
N HIS A 125 -11.51 2.30 24.64
CA HIS A 125 -10.95 0.98 24.30
C HIS A 125 -9.56 1.13 23.67
N PRO A 126 -8.55 1.56 24.46
CA PRO A 126 -7.22 1.87 23.92
C PRO A 126 -6.51 0.65 23.32
N ASP A 127 -6.82 -0.55 23.80
CA ASP A 127 -6.22 -1.81 23.38
C ASP A 127 -6.97 -2.49 22.20
N GLU A 128 -8.21 -2.07 21.93
CA GLU A 128 -9.10 -2.65 20.90
C GLU A 128 -9.64 -1.56 19.96
N GLN A 129 -8.74 -0.76 19.40
CA GLN A 129 -9.13 0.35 18.54
C GLN A 129 -9.71 -0.14 17.21
N ILE A 130 -10.80 0.51 16.79
CA ILE A 130 -11.41 0.31 15.48
C ILE A 130 -11.11 1.51 14.57
N SER A 131 -11.13 1.31 13.25
CA SER A 131 -10.95 2.38 12.27
C SER A 131 -12.19 2.60 11.44
N LEU A 132 -12.38 3.82 10.92
CA LEU A 132 -13.50 4.12 10.03
C LEU A 132 -13.44 3.25 8.77
N VAL A 133 -12.26 3.08 8.18
CA VAL A 133 -12.06 2.18 7.04
C VAL A 133 -12.41 0.74 7.41
N GLY A 134 -11.99 0.24 8.57
CA GLY A 134 -12.31 -1.12 9.03
C GLY A 134 -13.82 -1.34 9.20
N VAL A 135 -14.54 -0.35 9.76
CA VAL A 135 -16.00 -0.40 9.89
C VAL A 135 -16.67 -0.41 8.51
N LEU A 136 -16.23 0.44 7.58
CA LEU A 136 -16.75 0.44 6.20
C LEU A 136 -16.44 -0.89 5.49
N SER A 137 -15.20 -1.39 5.58
CA SER A 137 -14.75 -2.64 4.97
C SER A 137 -15.53 -3.85 5.48
N THR A 138 -15.82 -3.90 6.79
CA THR A 138 -16.62 -4.98 7.38
C THR A 138 -18.06 -4.98 6.85
N ARG A 139 -18.62 -3.80 6.58
CA ARG A 139 -19.98 -3.66 6.06
C ARG A 139 -20.08 -3.90 4.55
N TYR A 140 -19.16 -3.33 3.77
CA TYR A 140 -19.28 -3.23 2.31
C TYR A 140 -18.31 -4.12 1.55
N GLY A 141 -17.30 -4.66 2.22
CA GLY A 141 -16.20 -5.40 1.59
C GLY A 141 -15.02 -4.49 1.23
N ASP A 142 -13.81 -5.03 1.39
CA ASP A 142 -12.55 -4.34 1.12
C ASP A 142 -12.44 -3.81 -0.32
N ASP A 143 -12.93 -4.57 -1.31
CA ASP A 143 -12.84 -4.19 -2.71
C ASP A 143 -13.83 -3.07 -3.07
N ALA A 144 -15.05 -3.10 -2.52
CA ALA A 144 -16.02 -2.02 -2.67
C ALA A 144 -15.49 -0.71 -2.06
N VAL A 145 -14.93 -0.78 -0.85
CA VAL A 145 -14.35 0.39 -0.18
C VAL A 145 -13.13 0.91 -0.95
N ALA A 146 -12.20 0.04 -1.36
CA ALA A 146 -11.03 0.44 -2.13
C ALA A 146 -11.41 1.14 -3.44
N LYS A 147 -12.36 0.58 -4.19
CA LYS A 147 -12.88 1.16 -5.43
C LYS A 147 -13.55 2.53 -5.17
N ALA A 148 -14.38 2.64 -4.14
CA ALA A 148 -15.04 3.89 -3.80
C ALA A 148 -14.04 4.99 -3.42
N LEU A 149 -13.00 4.67 -2.65
CA LEU A 149 -11.95 5.62 -2.28
C LEU A 149 -11.14 6.09 -3.50
N VAL A 150 -10.81 5.19 -4.44
CA VAL A 150 -10.14 5.54 -5.70
C VAL A 150 -11.01 6.52 -6.52
N THR A 151 -12.31 6.28 -6.60
CA THR A 151 -13.26 7.13 -7.32
C THR A 151 -13.46 8.49 -6.63
N ALA A 152 -13.69 8.50 -5.32
CA ALA A 152 -13.92 9.70 -4.52
C ALA A 152 -12.73 10.67 -4.55
N LYS A 153 -11.50 10.17 -4.68
CA LYS A 153 -10.29 11.00 -4.91
C LYS A 153 -10.35 11.83 -6.20
N GLY A 154 -11.26 11.52 -7.11
CA GLY A 154 -11.50 12.29 -8.33
C GLY A 154 -12.57 13.37 -8.20
N ARG A 155 -13.30 13.44 -7.09
CA ARG A 155 -14.40 14.39 -6.88
C ARG A 155 -13.96 15.52 -5.95
N THR A 156 -14.29 16.76 -6.30
CA THR A 156 -13.86 17.97 -5.56
C THR A 156 -14.21 17.88 -4.07
N ASN A 157 -15.43 17.46 -3.72
CA ASN A 157 -15.93 17.50 -2.35
C ASN A 157 -15.44 16.35 -1.46
N THR A 158 -14.90 15.26 -2.05
CA THR A 158 -14.47 14.07 -1.30
C THR A 158 -13.00 13.74 -1.47
N ALA A 159 -12.25 14.52 -2.25
CA ALA A 159 -10.86 14.23 -2.58
C ALA A 159 -9.96 14.08 -1.36
N GLU A 160 -10.00 15.03 -0.43
CA GLU A 160 -9.14 15.04 0.77
C GLU A 160 -9.50 13.91 1.73
N LEU A 161 -10.79 13.75 2.01
CA LEU A 161 -11.31 12.69 2.87
C LEU A 161 -10.93 11.32 2.30
N ALA A 162 -11.17 11.09 1.01
CA ALA A 162 -10.85 9.84 0.34
C ALA A 162 -9.33 9.57 0.32
N ALA A 163 -8.50 10.61 0.15
CA ALA A 163 -7.04 10.48 0.25
C ALA A 163 -6.59 10.11 1.67
N SER A 164 -7.23 10.65 2.70
CA SER A 164 -6.98 10.30 4.10
C SER A 164 -7.37 8.85 4.40
N LEU A 165 -8.59 8.45 4.01
CA LEU A 165 -9.08 7.09 4.22
C LEU A 165 -8.29 6.06 3.39
N GLN A 166 -7.88 6.39 2.17
CA GLN A 166 -7.02 5.49 1.39
C GLN A 166 -5.67 5.29 2.08
N ARG A 167 -5.05 6.32 2.67
CA ARG A 167 -3.82 6.13 3.47
C ARG A 167 -4.04 5.19 4.64
N GLN A 168 -5.14 5.35 5.38
CA GLN A 168 -5.50 4.45 6.48
C GLN A 168 -5.71 3.01 5.98
N GLN A 169 -6.39 2.84 4.83
CA GLN A 169 -6.59 1.53 4.20
C GLN A 169 -5.26 0.86 3.84
N LEU A 170 -4.34 1.59 3.20
CA LEU A 170 -3.03 1.04 2.81
C LEU A 170 -2.17 0.67 4.02
N ASN A 171 -2.14 1.51 5.06
CA ASN A 171 -1.44 1.20 6.31
C ASN A 171 -2.07 -0.01 7.01
N GLY A 172 -3.39 -0.07 7.10
CA GLY A 172 -4.10 -1.21 7.68
C GLY A 172 -3.80 -2.52 6.93
N TRP A 173 -3.74 -2.50 5.59
CA TRP A 173 -3.30 -3.66 4.82
C TRP A 173 -1.84 -4.02 5.09
N LEU A 174 -0.94 -3.05 5.27
CA LEU A 174 0.46 -3.32 5.61
C LEU A 174 0.62 -3.93 7.01
N ASP A 175 -0.08 -3.38 8.01
CA ASP A 175 -0.04 -3.85 9.39
C ASP A 175 -0.61 -5.27 9.53
N ASN A 176 -1.59 -5.60 8.69
CA ASN A 176 -2.13 -6.96 8.55
C ASN A 176 -1.36 -7.83 7.54
N GLN A 177 -0.13 -7.43 7.18
CA GLN A 177 0.80 -8.19 6.33
C GLN A 177 0.20 -8.65 5.00
N LYS A 178 -0.71 -7.86 4.41
CA LYS A 178 -1.29 -8.19 3.12
C LYS A 178 -0.19 -8.18 2.04
N SER A 179 -0.33 -9.07 1.06
CA SER A 179 0.61 -9.10 -0.07
C SER A 179 0.29 -7.99 -1.08
N ILE A 180 1.27 -7.65 -1.92
CA ILE A 180 1.04 -6.72 -3.04
C ILE A 180 -0.03 -7.28 -3.99
N GLU A 181 -0.06 -8.60 -4.20
CA GLU A 181 -1.09 -9.27 -4.98
C GLU A 181 -2.49 -9.09 -4.40
N TYR A 182 -2.65 -9.20 -3.08
CA TYR A 182 -3.91 -8.91 -2.40
C TYR A 182 -4.37 -7.48 -2.69
N VAL A 183 -3.47 -6.51 -2.52
CA VAL A 183 -3.75 -5.09 -2.75
C VAL A 183 -4.14 -4.82 -4.20
N MET A 184 -3.41 -5.40 -5.17
CA MET A 184 -3.77 -5.32 -6.60
C MET A 184 -5.17 -5.87 -6.85
N GLY A 185 -5.51 -7.03 -6.27
CA GLY A 185 -6.84 -7.62 -6.39
C GLY A 185 -7.96 -6.75 -5.83
N LYS A 186 -7.75 -6.12 -4.66
CA LYS A 186 -8.75 -5.19 -4.08
C LYS A 186 -8.88 -3.89 -4.86
N LEU A 187 -7.78 -3.42 -5.46
CA LEU A 187 -7.75 -2.26 -6.34
C LEU A 187 -8.16 -2.55 -7.80
N LYS A 188 -8.55 -3.79 -8.11
CA LYS A 188 -8.92 -4.27 -9.46
C LYS A 188 -7.84 -3.99 -10.53
N ILE A 189 -6.58 -4.13 -10.14
CA ILE A 189 -5.42 -3.97 -11.01
C ILE A 189 -5.11 -5.31 -11.67
N GLY A 190 -5.05 -5.32 -13.00
CA GLY A 190 -4.72 -6.51 -13.79
C GLY A 190 -5.89 -7.38 -14.19
N ASP A 191 -7.12 -7.02 -13.83
CA ASP A 191 -8.34 -7.70 -14.33
C ASP A 191 -8.61 -7.32 -15.80
N ASP A 192 -8.35 -6.06 -16.13
CA ASP A 192 -8.44 -5.51 -17.49
C ASP A 192 -7.36 -4.44 -17.68
N TRP A 193 -6.65 -4.49 -18.81
CA TRP A 193 -5.58 -3.55 -19.13
C TRP A 193 -6.08 -2.11 -19.24
N THR A 194 -7.18 -1.90 -19.97
CA THR A 194 -7.73 -0.57 -20.24
C THR A 194 -8.23 0.10 -18.97
N LEU A 195 -8.93 -0.64 -18.11
CA LEU A 195 -9.38 -0.18 -16.81
C LEU A 195 -8.21 0.12 -15.88
N THR A 196 -7.20 -0.76 -15.83
CA THR A 196 -6.00 -0.56 -15.01
C THR A 196 -5.31 0.74 -15.39
N MET A 197 -5.04 0.94 -16.69
CA MET A 197 -4.31 2.10 -17.17
C MET A 197 -5.14 3.38 -17.12
N SER A 198 -6.47 3.30 -17.13
CA SER A 198 -7.34 4.47 -16.99
C SER A 198 -7.68 4.83 -15.53
N SER A 199 -7.26 4.01 -14.56
CA SER A 199 -7.63 4.15 -13.16
C SER A 199 -6.63 4.98 -12.35
N ARG A 200 -7.10 5.54 -11.23
CA ARG A 200 -6.27 6.12 -10.16
C ARG A 200 -5.75 5.06 -9.17
N SER A 201 -6.07 3.78 -9.40
CA SER A 201 -5.60 2.67 -8.56
C SER A 201 -4.09 2.47 -8.60
N LEU A 202 -3.44 2.79 -9.74
CA LEU A 202 -1.98 2.73 -9.86
C LEU A 202 -1.27 3.69 -8.89
N ASP A 203 -1.83 4.86 -8.62
CA ASP A 203 -1.30 5.78 -7.60
C ASP A 203 -1.40 5.19 -6.18
N ALA A 204 -2.42 4.37 -5.92
CA ALA A 204 -2.59 3.69 -4.63
C ALA A 204 -1.63 2.50 -4.50
N LEU A 205 -1.44 1.74 -5.57
CA LEU A 205 -0.46 0.65 -5.62
C LEU A 205 0.97 1.17 -5.43
N ASP A 206 1.37 2.24 -6.13
CA ASP A 206 2.72 2.84 -5.98
C ASP A 206 2.97 3.25 -4.52
N LYS A 207 1.98 3.89 -3.87
CA LYS A 207 2.08 4.23 -2.45
C LYS A 207 2.21 3.01 -1.55
N TYR A 208 1.44 1.95 -1.82
CA TYR A 208 1.53 0.72 -1.05
C TYR A 208 2.90 0.05 -1.20
N ILE A 209 3.44 -0.03 -2.42
CA ILE A 209 4.78 -0.59 -2.68
C ILE A 209 5.86 0.22 -1.95
N ARG A 210 5.76 1.56 -1.91
CA ARG A 210 6.69 2.39 -1.12
C ARG A 210 6.65 2.05 0.37
N LEU A 211 5.45 1.93 0.95
CA LEU A 211 5.28 1.54 2.35
C LEU A 211 5.82 0.12 2.62
N PHE A 212 5.51 -0.82 1.70
CA PHE A 212 5.98 -2.19 1.74
C PHE A 212 7.52 -2.25 1.71
N ASN A 213 8.17 -1.52 0.81
CA ASN A 213 9.63 -1.48 0.68
C ASN A 213 10.35 -0.89 1.91
N VAL A 214 9.67 -0.01 2.66
CA VAL A 214 10.18 0.50 3.94
C VAL A 214 10.11 -0.57 5.02
N ARG A 215 8.99 -1.30 5.10
CA ARG A 215 8.79 -2.35 6.11
C ARG A 215 9.61 -3.62 5.82
N TYR A 216 9.77 -3.97 4.54
CA TYR A 216 10.40 -5.22 4.09
C TYR A 216 11.57 -4.92 3.15
N PRO A 217 12.70 -4.38 3.66
CA PRO A 217 13.80 -3.91 2.82
C PRO A 217 14.52 -5.02 2.03
N LEU A 218 14.41 -6.28 2.47
CA LEU A 218 14.98 -7.45 1.78
C LEU A 218 14.08 -7.99 0.65
N ALA A 219 12.80 -7.61 0.64
CA ALA A 219 11.82 -8.07 -0.34
C ALA A 219 11.38 -6.95 -1.29
N LYS A 220 12.21 -5.89 -1.44
CA LYS A 220 11.86 -4.71 -2.22
C LYS A 220 11.46 -5.06 -3.64
N THR A 221 10.45 -4.36 -4.14
CA THR A 221 9.99 -4.43 -5.52
C THR A 221 9.58 -3.04 -6.02
N ASP A 222 9.15 -2.94 -7.26
CA ASP A 222 8.64 -1.71 -7.85
C ASP A 222 7.38 -1.97 -8.66
N ILE A 223 6.67 -0.90 -8.99
CA ILE A 223 5.39 -1.00 -9.71
C ILE A 223 5.57 -1.62 -11.10
N THR A 224 6.70 -1.41 -11.79
CA THR A 224 6.93 -1.98 -13.12
C THR A 224 7.13 -3.49 -13.06
N THR A 225 7.85 -3.98 -12.06
CA THR A 225 8.07 -5.40 -11.78
C THR A 225 6.76 -6.10 -11.42
N GLU A 226 5.95 -5.52 -10.53
CA GLU A 226 4.68 -6.12 -10.11
C GLU A 226 3.63 -6.12 -11.23
N LEU A 227 3.54 -5.04 -12.01
CA LEU A 227 2.66 -5.00 -13.17
C LEU A 227 3.15 -5.92 -14.30
N ALA A 228 4.46 -6.01 -14.53
CA ALA A 228 5.02 -6.94 -15.50
C ALA A 228 4.65 -8.39 -15.16
N LYS A 229 4.77 -8.81 -13.90
CA LYS A 229 4.31 -10.13 -13.44
C LYS A 229 2.83 -10.35 -13.79
N ARG A 230 1.98 -9.35 -13.53
CA ARG A 230 0.54 -9.43 -13.76
C ARG A 230 0.15 -9.44 -15.25
N PHE A 231 0.91 -8.78 -16.12
CA PHE A 231 0.62 -8.63 -17.55
C PHE A 231 1.44 -9.55 -18.47
N GLY A 232 1.98 -10.65 -17.93
CA GLY A 232 2.63 -11.70 -18.73
C GLY A 232 4.10 -11.43 -19.05
N GLY A 233 4.82 -10.83 -18.11
CA GLY A 233 6.26 -10.58 -18.17
C GLY A 233 6.62 -9.20 -18.70
N GLU A 234 7.88 -8.81 -18.45
CA GLU A 234 8.43 -7.50 -18.78
C GLU A 234 8.26 -7.16 -20.28
N ALA A 235 8.62 -8.08 -21.17
CA ALA A 235 8.50 -7.89 -22.63
C ALA A 235 7.07 -7.54 -23.08
N LYS A 236 6.09 -8.33 -22.62
CA LYS A 236 4.68 -8.15 -23.01
C LYS A 236 4.12 -6.87 -22.41
N PHE A 237 4.40 -6.62 -21.13
CA PHE A 237 4.00 -5.41 -20.44
C PHE A 237 4.57 -4.14 -21.11
N SER A 238 5.86 -4.09 -21.42
CA SER A 238 6.48 -2.94 -22.09
C SER A 238 5.88 -2.68 -23.47
N ARG A 239 5.51 -3.73 -24.23
CA ARG A 239 4.77 -3.57 -25.50
C ARG A 239 3.38 -2.96 -25.28
N LEU A 240 2.63 -3.43 -24.27
CA LEU A 240 1.31 -2.86 -23.94
C LEU A 240 1.41 -1.38 -23.56
N VAL A 241 2.40 -1.01 -22.74
CA VAL A 241 2.67 0.39 -22.38
C VAL A 241 2.97 1.23 -23.63
N ALA A 242 3.82 0.73 -24.54
CA ALA A 242 4.13 1.42 -25.79
C ALA A 242 2.89 1.62 -26.68
N ILE A 243 2.01 0.62 -26.77
CA ILE A 243 0.74 0.71 -27.49
C ILE A 243 -0.16 1.78 -26.85
N ALA A 244 -0.27 1.81 -25.52
CA ALA A 244 -1.08 2.80 -24.80
C ALA A 244 -0.58 4.25 -24.97
N LEU A 245 0.70 4.45 -25.25
CA LEU A 245 1.26 5.76 -25.60
C LEU A 245 0.97 6.16 -27.05
N GLN A 246 0.99 5.20 -27.97
CA GLN A 246 0.70 5.46 -29.39
C GLN A 246 -0.79 5.68 -29.64
N ARG A 247 -1.65 4.96 -28.93
CA ARG A 247 -3.11 4.95 -29.12
C ARG A 247 -3.85 5.03 -27.78
N PRO A 248 -3.70 6.13 -27.03
CA PRO A 248 -4.34 6.25 -25.73
C PRO A 248 -5.87 6.34 -25.87
N GLN A 249 -6.59 5.52 -25.11
CA GLN A 249 -8.07 5.56 -25.05
C GLN A 249 -8.58 6.64 -24.07
N SER A 250 -7.70 7.20 -23.24
CA SER A 250 -8.03 8.30 -22.34
C SER A 250 -6.78 9.11 -21.96
N ARG A 251 -6.97 10.37 -21.54
CA ARG A 251 -5.86 11.21 -21.04
C ARG A 251 -5.14 10.55 -19.85
N ARG A 252 -5.87 9.85 -18.98
CA ARG A 252 -5.29 9.15 -17.82
C ARG A 252 -4.49 7.92 -18.24
N MET A 253 -4.96 7.16 -19.23
CA MET A 253 -4.20 6.06 -19.81
C MET A 253 -2.86 6.56 -20.36
N TYR A 254 -2.85 7.64 -21.14
CA TYR A 254 -1.61 8.23 -21.64
C TYR A 254 -0.66 8.59 -20.49
N ALA A 255 -1.15 9.35 -19.50
CA ALA A 255 -0.33 9.81 -18.36
C ALA A 255 0.22 8.64 -17.53
N ASN A 256 -0.57 7.59 -17.31
CA ASN A 256 -0.12 6.39 -16.61
C ASN A 256 0.90 5.60 -17.44
N ALA A 257 0.69 5.48 -18.75
CA ALA A 257 1.62 4.80 -19.66
C ALA A 257 2.96 5.54 -19.74
N GLU A 258 2.96 6.86 -19.76
CA GLU A 258 4.16 7.69 -19.74
C GLU A 258 4.94 7.52 -18.43
N LYS A 259 4.26 7.62 -17.27
CA LYS A 259 4.90 7.36 -15.97
C LYS A 259 5.51 5.97 -15.88
N ILE A 260 4.79 4.94 -16.33
CA ILE A 260 5.26 3.55 -16.30
C ILE A 260 6.43 3.35 -17.27
N GLN A 261 6.38 3.94 -18.47
CA GLN A 261 7.49 3.86 -19.42
C GLN A 261 8.76 4.50 -18.84
N ASN A 262 8.65 5.67 -18.23
CA ASN A 262 9.80 6.33 -17.60
C ASN A 262 10.37 5.47 -16.45
N ALA A 263 9.52 4.80 -15.69
CA ALA A 263 9.95 3.87 -14.65
C ALA A 263 10.66 2.63 -15.24
N LEU A 264 10.14 2.05 -16.34
CA LEU A 264 10.81 0.96 -17.06
C LEU A 264 12.18 1.39 -17.57
N PHE A 265 12.29 2.57 -18.16
CA PHE A 265 13.54 3.11 -18.67
C PHE A 265 14.55 3.33 -17.55
N LYS A 266 14.11 3.88 -16.42
CA LYS A 266 14.96 4.00 -15.23
C LYS A 266 15.43 2.61 -14.77
N GLN A 267 14.54 1.62 -14.70
CA GLN A 267 14.88 0.25 -14.30
C GLN A 267 15.89 -0.40 -15.25
N TRP A 268 15.75 -0.21 -16.56
CA TRP A 268 16.70 -0.70 -17.56
C TRP A 268 18.07 -0.02 -17.42
N LYS A 269 18.08 1.28 -17.18
CA LYS A 269 19.31 2.04 -16.92
C LYS A 269 20.02 1.55 -15.65
N ASP A 270 19.26 1.38 -14.57
CA ASP A 270 19.78 0.91 -13.27
C ASP A 270 20.34 -0.53 -13.38
N ARG A 271 19.82 -1.33 -14.32
CA ARG A 271 20.34 -2.66 -14.70
C ARG A 271 21.54 -2.62 -15.65
N GLY A 272 21.98 -1.43 -16.10
CA GLY A 272 23.09 -1.27 -17.03
C GLY A 272 22.75 -1.67 -18.48
N LEU A 273 21.47 -1.68 -18.87
CA LEU A 273 21.06 -2.07 -20.22
C LEU A 273 21.18 -0.89 -21.18
N ASP A 274 21.98 -1.04 -22.23
CA ASP A 274 21.95 -0.13 -23.37
C ASP A 274 20.76 -0.46 -24.31
N PRO A 275 20.42 0.41 -25.28
CA PRO A 275 19.31 0.20 -26.21
C PRO A 275 19.32 -1.17 -26.93
N MET A 276 20.49 -1.70 -27.30
CA MET A 276 20.63 -3.02 -27.93
C MET A 276 20.36 -4.13 -26.91
N SER A 277 20.95 -4.04 -25.72
CA SER A 277 20.72 -4.99 -24.63
C SER A 277 19.24 -5.09 -24.24
N VAL A 278 18.47 -4.01 -24.34
CA VAL A 278 17.01 -4.05 -24.11
C VAL A 278 16.31 -4.95 -25.14
N LEU A 279 16.67 -4.90 -26.42
CA LEU A 279 16.06 -5.76 -27.45
C LEU A 279 16.33 -7.23 -27.19
N VAL A 280 17.57 -7.57 -26.86
CA VAL A 280 17.99 -8.96 -26.63
C VAL A 280 17.47 -9.47 -25.28
N GLN A 281 17.75 -8.75 -24.19
CA GLN A 281 17.51 -9.26 -22.84
C GLN A 281 16.06 -9.08 -22.37
N VAL A 282 15.41 -7.96 -22.70
CA VAL A 282 14.02 -7.69 -22.30
C VAL A 282 13.07 -8.28 -23.33
N PHE A 283 13.23 -7.93 -24.60
CA PHE A 283 12.28 -8.33 -25.65
C PHE A 283 12.56 -9.69 -26.29
N LYS A 284 13.66 -10.36 -25.92
CA LYS A 284 14.06 -11.69 -26.41
C LYS A 284 14.19 -11.74 -27.93
N VAL A 285 14.65 -10.64 -28.54
CA VAL A 285 15.01 -10.60 -29.96
C VAL A 285 16.35 -11.29 -30.13
N ASP A 286 16.49 -12.17 -31.13
CA ASP A 286 17.77 -12.79 -31.47
C ASP A 286 18.77 -11.68 -31.84
N GLU A 287 19.98 -11.74 -31.28
CA GLU A 287 21.02 -10.73 -31.46
C GLU A 287 21.37 -10.52 -32.94
N LYS A 288 21.33 -11.59 -33.74
CA LYS A 288 21.58 -11.52 -35.18
C LYS A 288 20.45 -10.84 -35.97
N ASP A 289 19.24 -10.76 -35.38
CA ASP A 289 18.01 -10.30 -36.03
C ASP A 289 17.52 -8.96 -35.47
N VAL A 290 18.31 -8.27 -34.66
CA VAL A 290 17.91 -6.98 -34.06
C VAL A 290 17.53 -5.94 -35.14
N ALA A 291 18.25 -5.93 -36.26
CA ALA A 291 17.93 -5.07 -37.40
C ALA A 291 16.53 -5.33 -37.97
N SER A 292 15.98 -6.53 -37.77
CA SER A 292 14.66 -6.97 -38.23
C SER A 292 13.57 -6.84 -37.16
N ALA A 293 13.90 -6.31 -35.97
CA ALA A 293 12.90 -6.11 -34.91
C ALA A 293 11.70 -5.27 -35.41
N GLY A 294 10.51 -5.66 -34.98
CA GLY A 294 9.27 -4.98 -35.37
C GLY A 294 9.28 -3.48 -34.99
N SER A 295 8.59 -2.66 -35.79
CA SER A 295 8.57 -1.19 -35.63
C SER A 295 8.17 -0.73 -34.23
N ALA A 296 7.23 -1.42 -33.57
CA ALA A 296 6.83 -1.12 -32.21
C ALA A 296 7.98 -1.26 -31.19
N LEU A 297 8.83 -2.28 -31.33
CA LEU A 297 9.99 -2.50 -30.46
C LEU A 297 11.07 -1.46 -30.72
N LYS A 298 11.36 -1.20 -32.00
CA LYS A 298 12.28 -0.13 -32.41
C LYS A 298 11.86 1.21 -31.85
N ASN A 299 10.57 1.54 -31.88
CA ASN A 299 10.06 2.79 -31.30
C ASN A 299 10.28 2.90 -29.78
N VAL A 300 10.10 1.80 -29.02
CA VAL A 300 10.38 1.79 -27.58
C VAL A 300 11.86 2.06 -27.31
N VAL A 301 12.74 1.42 -28.06
CA VAL A 301 14.20 1.50 -27.88
C VAL A 301 14.74 2.86 -28.32
N GLU A 302 14.23 3.41 -29.42
CA GLU A 302 14.56 4.77 -29.85
C GLU A 302 14.10 5.82 -28.84
N ARG A 303 12.93 5.62 -28.21
CA ARG A 303 12.48 6.49 -27.13
C ARG A 303 13.37 6.35 -25.89
N TYR A 304 13.74 5.12 -25.52
CA TYR A 304 14.68 4.85 -24.43
C TYR A 304 16.03 5.54 -24.65
N LYS A 305 16.62 5.36 -25.84
CA LYS A 305 17.87 6.02 -26.25
C LYS A 305 17.78 7.54 -26.13
N ARG A 306 16.68 8.12 -26.62
CA ARG A 306 16.45 9.56 -26.58
C ARG A 306 16.31 10.10 -25.16
N GLU A 307 15.55 9.45 -24.30
CA GLU A 307 15.22 9.96 -22.96
C GLU A 307 16.31 9.67 -21.92
N VAL A 308 17.14 8.65 -22.15
CA VAL A 308 18.14 8.21 -21.16
C VAL A 308 19.58 8.55 -21.53
N TYR A 309 19.91 8.57 -22.83
CA TYR A 309 21.29 8.68 -23.31
C TYR A 309 21.58 9.95 -24.13
N ARG A 310 20.57 10.68 -24.63
CA ARG A 310 20.85 12.00 -25.20
C ARG A 310 21.00 13.01 -24.06
N GLY A 311 22.19 13.61 -23.97
CA GLY A 311 22.40 14.84 -23.19
C GLY A 311 21.52 15.98 -23.70
N PRO A 312 21.48 17.14 -23.00
CA PRO A 312 20.77 18.31 -23.48
C PRO A 312 21.20 18.57 -24.92
N VAL A 313 20.23 18.78 -25.81
CA VAL A 313 20.50 19.18 -27.19
C VAL A 313 21.30 20.47 -27.10
N GLU A 314 22.61 20.42 -27.34
CA GLU A 314 23.39 21.62 -27.59
C GLU A 314 22.73 22.28 -28.79
N GLY A 315 21.95 23.32 -28.52
CA GLY A 315 21.35 24.15 -29.55
C GLY A 315 22.50 24.65 -30.39
N ILE A 316 22.48 24.31 -31.68
CA ILE A 316 23.38 24.88 -32.67
C ILE A 316 23.08 26.39 -32.67
N PHE A 317 23.81 27.16 -31.87
CA PHE A 317 23.86 28.60 -31.99
C PHE A 317 24.58 28.89 -33.30
N VAL A 318 23.80 28.96 -34.39
CA VAL A 318 24.25 29.59 -35.62
C VAL A 318 24.33 31.08 -35.30
N THR A 319 25.52 31.58 -34.98
CA THR A 319 25.77 33.02 -34.92
C THR A 319 25.49 33.60 -36.30
N PRO A 320 24.57 34.59 -36.45
CA PRO A 320 24.35 35.24 -37.72
C PRO A 320 25.66 35.92 -38.15
N ARG A 321 26.11 35.61 -39.36
CA ARG A 321 27.22 36.30 -39.99
C ARG A 321 26.79 37.76 -40.17
N ARG A 322 27.40 38.69 -39.41
CA ARG A 322 27.23 40.12 -39.63
C ARG A 322 27.80 40.43 -41.02
N SER A 323 26.90 40.81 -41.94
CA SER A 323 27.24 41.61 -43.11
C SER A 323 27.38 43.07 -42.71
#